data_AF-A0A938FUZ0-F1
#
_entry.id   AF-A0A938FUZ0-F1
#
_cell.length_a   1.000
_cell.length_b   1.000
_cell.length_c   1.000
_cell.angle_alpha   90.00
_cell.angle_beta   90.00
_cell.angle_gamma   90.00
#
_symmetry.space_group_name_H-M   'P 1'
#
loop_
_entity.id
_entity.type
_entity.pdbx_description
1 polymer ?
#
loop_
_entity_poly.entity_id
_entity_poly.type
_entity_poly.pdbx_seq_one_letter_code
_entity_poly.pdbx_strand_id
1 'polypeptide(L)'
;MQSSFRRTLLAATAVATLVAGSMAQAQQAAAGKKNWKDQAEYDLANAQIKEADPNKKLSILNSWKEKYPESEFKLERLQYFLGTYQLLQQPAKMVETAREILTLDPKDLQALYWITSLVPNLNNSTPDFLGVAEKAASGLLGAEKPAATPQAEWDKGKRDMEGMAHKTLGWVAMQRKDNEKAEGAFRKSLEVNPNAGEVSYWLGTVILAQRKAERQPEALYHFARAAAYEGPGALTPQGRAQIDAYLTKAYTTYHGQDDAGLKALKQQAKGQPFPAADFKIKSSAEIEVERENELRQSNPQLALWKQIRGQLEQGGEQYFEGQMKDAAVPELKGRLISHRPAARPTELVLGIADPNQPEVTLKLDAPLAGKAEPGTEISFTGVPKGFSKDPFMVTFEVEKEKLSGWPAQSAPPARRPPAKKTTSRKKA
;
A
#
# COMPACT_ATOMS: atom_id res chain seq x y z
N MET A 1 -23.14 5.90 -5.87
CA MET A 1 -23.36 7.28 -6.34
C MET A 1 -24.29 8.10 -5.45
N GLN A 2 -25.32 7.53 -4.81
CA GLN A 2 -26.25 8.30 -3.97
C GLN A 2 -25.67 8.82 -2.63
N SER A 3 -24.65 8.16 -2.05
CA SER A 3 -24.08 8.59 -0.75
C SER A 3 -22.95 9.61 -0.86
N SER A 4 -22.30 9.74 -2.01
CA SER A 4 -21.25 10.76 -2.23
C SER A 4 -21.86 12.15 -2.40
N PHE A 5 -23.01 12.27 -3.07
CA PHE A 5 -23.74 13.54 -3.24
C PHE A 5 -24.25 14.14 -1.93
N ARG A 6 -24.65 13.32 -0.94
CA ARG A 6 -25.12 13.80 0.37
C ARG A 6 -24.00 14.24 1.32
N ARG A 7 -22.76 13.81 1.10
CA ARG A 7 -21.63 14.04 2.01
C ARG A 7 -20.79 15.28 1.64
N THR A 8 -20.87 15.74 0.40
CA THR A 8 -20.32 17.05 -0.03
C THR A 8 -21.11 18.23 0.55
N LEU A 9 -22.27 17.98 1.18
CA LEU A 9 -23.16 19.02 1.70
C LEU A 9 -22.63 19.76 2.94
N LEU A 10 -21.64 19.20 3.66
CA LEU A 10 -21.11 19.78 4.90
C LEU A 10 -19.86 20.68 4.69
N ALA A 11 -19.16 20.54 3.57
CA ALA A 11 -18.17 21.55 3.13
C ALA A 11 -18.82 22.65 2.29
N ALA A 12 -20.01 22.37 1.73
CA ALA A 12 -20.80 23.33 0.98
C ALA A 12 -21.37 24.46 1.85
N THR A 13 -21.43 24.38 3.18
CA THR A 13 -22.11 25.40 3.99
C THR A 13 -21.37 26.73 4.15
N ALA A 14 -20.04 26.79 3.92
CA ALA A 14 -19.29 28.05 3.94
C ALA A 14 -19.11 28.67 2.54
N VAL A 15 -18.99 27.83 1.50
CA VAL A 15 -18.93 28.32 0.10
C VAL A 15 -20.32 28.58 -0.45
N ALA A 16 -21.36 27.80 -0.08
CA ALA A 16 -22.74 28.08 -0.50
C ALA A 16 -23.31 29.36 0.16
N THR A 17 -22.80 29.76 1.33
CA THR A 17 -23.15 31.06 1.95
C THR A 17 -22.44 32.22 1.26
N LEU A 18 -21.19 32.04 0.80
CA LEU A 18 -20.53 32.95 -0.14
C LEU A 18 -21.26 33.06 -1.50
N VAL A 19 -21.83 31.94 -1.98
CA VAL A 19 -22.60 31.84 -3.24
C VAL A 19 -24.04 32.36 -3.12
N ALA A 20 -24.64 32.38 -1.92
CA ALA A 20 -25.93 33.03 -1.70
C ALA A 20 -25.80 34.57 -1.64
N GLY A 21 -24.70 35.07 -1.07
CA GLY A 21 -24.38 36.50 -1.06
C GLY A 21 -24.13 37.08 -2.45
N SER A 22 -23.54 36.29 -3.36
CA SER A 22 -23.30 36.71 -4.75
C SER A 22 -24.58 36.81 -5.60
N MET A 23 -25.64 36.05 -5.30
CA MET A 23 -26.95 36.25 -5.98
C MET A 23 -27.59 37.60 -5.61
N ALA A 24 -27.42 38.06 -4.37
CA ALA A 24 -27.89 39.39 -3.94
C ALA A 24 -27.01 40.54 -4.49
N GLN A 25 -25.73 40.28 -4.77
CA GLN A 25 -24.77 41.29 -5.22
C GLN A 25 -24.54 41.34 -6.73
N ALA A 26 -24.84 40.28 -7.47
CA ALA A 26 -25.01 40.34 -8.93
C ALA A 26 -26.13 41.34 -9.30
N GLN A 27 -27.07 41.57 -8.39
CA GLN A 27 -28.12 42.58 -8.52
C GLN A 27 -27.64 44.03 -8.27
N GLN A 28 -26.41 44.23 -7.77
CA GLN A 28 -25.90 45.57 -7.39
C GLN A 28 -24.58 46.00 -8.04
N ALA A 29 -23.76 45.09 -8.60
CA ALA A 29 -22.43 45.44 -9.12
C ALA A 29 -22.36 45.73 -10.63
N ALA A 30 -23.42 45.52 -11.41
CA ALA A 30 -23.47 45.88 -12.83
C ALA A 30 -24.24 47.19 -13.05
N ALA A 31 -23.69 48.32 -12.61
CA ALA A 31 -24.24 49.65 -12.86
C ALA A 31 -23.86 50.20 -14.26
N GLY A 32 -24.00 49.36 -15.29
CA GLY A 32 -24.43 49.82 -16.61
C GLY A 32 -25.88 49.37 -16.73
N LYS A 33 -26.82 50.28 -16.98
CA LYS A 33 -28.26 49.93 -17.07
C LYS A 33 -28.47 48.89 -18.17
N LYS A 34 -28.43 47.61 -17.80
CA LYS A 34 -28.83 46.51 -18.69
C LYS A 34 -30.31 46.69 -19.00
N ASN A 35 -30.67 46.60 -20.27
CA ASN A 35 -32.03 46.82 -20.72
C ASN A 35 -32.65 45.50 -21.21
N TRP A 36 -33.90 45.29 -20.84
CA TRP A 36 -34.72 44.26 -21.45
C TRP A 36 -35.00 44.64 -22.90
N LYS A 37 -34.96 43.65 -23.79
CA LYS A 37 -35.30 43.83 -25.19
C LYS A 37 -36.75 44.28 -25.36
N ASP A 38 -37.64 43.70 -24.55
CA ASP A 38 -39.05 44.03 -24.46
C ASP A 38 -39.66 43.48 -23.14
N GLN A 39 -40.95 43.73 -22.93
CA GLN A 39 -41.69 43.24 -21.76
C GLN A 39 -41.73 41.71 -21.68
N ALA A 40 -41.77 41.01 -22.82
CA ALA A 40 -41.87 39.56 -22.84
C ALA A 40 -40.56 38.89 -22.38
N GLU A 41 -39.41 39.51 -22.62
CA GLU A 41 -38.14 39.07 -22.05
C GLU A 41 -38.14 39.17 -20.52
N TYR A 42 -38.57 40.31 -19.99
CA TYR A 42 -38.70 40.55 -18.55
C TYR A 42 -39.67 39.56 -17.89
N ASP A 43 -40.79 39.26 -18.55
CA ASP A 43 -41.77 38.31 -18.06
C ASP A 43 -41.20 36.88 -17.98
N LEU A 44 -40.40 36.45 -18.95
CA LEU A 44 -39.69 35.17 -18.91
C LEU A 44 -38.66 35.12 -17.77
N ALA A 45 -37.86 36.17 -17.61
CA ALA A 45 -36.87 36.26 -16.55
C ALA A 45 -37.49 36.23 -15.15
N ASN A 46 -38.68 36.81 -14.96
CA ASN A 46 -39.41 36.73 -13.71
C ASN A 46 -40.13 35.41 -13.51
N ALA A 47 -40.67 34.82 -14.58
CA ALA A 47 -41.39 33.55 -14.51
C ALA A 47 -40.50 32.43 -13.97
N GLN A 48 -39.24 32.35 -14.41
CA GLN A 48 -38.31 31.31 -13.92
C GLN A 48 -37.98 31.47 -12.42
N ILE A 49 -37.93 32.70 -11.91
CA ILE A 49 -37.67 32.97 -10.48
C ILE A 49 -38.82 32.43 -9.62
N LYS A 50 -40.06 32.68 -10.08
CA LYS A 50 -41.30 32.31 -9.37
C LYS A 50 -41.68 30.84 -9.51
N GLU A 51 -41.23 30.18 -10.57
CA GLU A 51 -41.47 28.75 -10.77
C GLU A 51 -40.77 27.95 -9.66
N ALA A 52 -41.35 26.84 -9.23
CA ALA A 52 -40.79 25.97 -8.20
C ALA A 52 -40.25 24.67 -8.81
N ASP A 53 -40.89 24.17 -9.87
CA ASP A 53 -40.51 22.94 -10.54
C ASP A 53 -39.24 23.13 -11.40
N PRO A 54 -38.14 22.41 -11.15
CA PRO A 54 -36.89 22.59 -11.89
C PRO A 54 -36.99 22.25 -13.39
N ASN A 55 -37.88 21.34 -13.81
CA ASN A 55 -38.07 21.04 -15.23
C ASN A 55 -38.83 22.18 -15.94
N LYS A 56 -39.84 22.76 -15.28
CA LYS A 56 -40.54 23.94 -15.80
C LYS A 56 -39.61 25.15 -15.85
N LYS A 57 -38.78 25.37 -14.83
CA LYS A 57 -37.71 26.40 -14.88
C LYS A 57 -36.84 26.23 -16.10
N LEU A 58 -36.37 25.00 -16.35
CA LEU A 58 -35.52 24.71 -17.49
C LEU A 58 -36.23 25.04 -18.83
N SER A 59 -37.53 24.73 -18.94
CA SER A 59 -38.34 25.09 -20.11
C SER A 59 -38.42 26.60 -20.33
N ILE A 60 -38.64 27.37 -19.26
CA ILE A 60 -38.68 28.84 -19.32
C ILE A 60 -37.31 29.40 -19.71
N LEU A 61 -36.22 28.90 -19.12
CA LEU A 61 -34.86 29.32 -19.44
C LEU A 61 -34.47 29.00 -20.89
N ASN A 62 -34.86 27.85 -21.41
CA ASN A 62 -34.68 27.50 -22.82
C ASN A 62 -35.48 28.44 -23.74
N SER A 63 -36.73 28.73 -23.39
CA SER A 63 -37.55 29.70 -24.13
C SER A 63 -36.92 31.09 -24.14
N TRP A 64 -36.34 31.52 -23.02
CA TRP A 64 -35.60 32.77 -22.95
C TRP A 64 -34.33 32.74 -23.82
N LYS A 65 -33.56 31.65 -23.81
CA LYS A 65 -32.36 31.46 -24.65
C LYS A 65 -32.68 31.49 -26.14
N GLU A 66 -33.77 30.84 -26.56
CA GLU A 66 -34.20 30.76 -27.95
C GLU A 66 -34.75 32.09 -28.48
N LYS A 67 -35.63 32.75 -27.72
CA LYS A 67 -36.26 34.00 -28.15
C LYS A 67 -35.34 35.21 -28.06
N TYR A 68 -34.40 35.19 -27.10
CA TYR A 68 -33.50 36.32 -26.81
C TYR A 68 -32.04 35.86 -26.72
N PRO A 69 -31.44 35.32 -27.80
CA PRO A 69 -30.06 34.83 -27.78
C PRO A 69 -29.05 35.92 -27.40
N GLU A 70 -29.26 37.14 -27.92
CA GLU A 70 -28.42 38.34 -27.71
C GLU A 70 -28.79 39.16 -26.46
N SER A 71 -29.52 38.56 -25.50
CA SER A 71 -29.88 39.22 -24.25
C SER A 71 -28.66 39.80 -23.52
N GLU A 72 -28.77 41.04 -23.03
CA GLU A 72 -27.77 41.65 -22.14
C GLU A 72 -27.65 40.91 -20.80
N PHE A 73 -28.65 40.08 -20.47
CA PHE A 73 -28.73 39.23 -19.28
C PHE A 73 -28.29 37.78 -19.54
N LYS A 74 -27.57 37.52 -20.65
CA LYS A 74 -27.11 36.16 -21.00
C LYS A 74 -26.29 35.48 -19.90
N LEU A 75 -25.47 36.25 -19.17
CA LEU A 75 -24.66 35.71 -18.07
C LEU A 75 -25.55 35.28 -16.90
N GLU A 76 -26.48 36.12 -16.48
CA GLU A 76 -27.46 35.83 -15.43
C GLU A 76 -28.32 34.63 -15.81
N ARG A 77 -28.76 34.56 -17.07
CA ARG A 77 -29.48 33.40 -17.60
C ARG A 77 -28.67 32.11 -17.47
N LEU A 78 -27.36 32.13 -17.78
CA LEU A 78 -26.49 30.97 -17.60
C LEU A 78 -26.33 30.59 -16.12
N GLN A 79 -26.25 31.56 -15.21
CA GLN A 79 -26.24 31.29 -13.76
C GLN A 79 -27.54 30.61 -13.31
N TYR A 80 -28.70 31.00 -13.85
CA TYR A 80 -29.97 30.31 -13.58
C TYR A 80 -30.01 28.89 -14.19
N PHE A 81 -29.45 28.67 -15.38
CA PHE A 81 -29.28 27.33 -15.94
C PHE A 81 -28.43 26.45 -15.02
N LEU A 82 -27.30 26.98 -14.56
CA LEU A 82 -26.37 26.26 -13.67
C LEU A 82 -27.06 25.83 -12.37
N GLY A 83 -27.79 26.74 -11.71
CA GLY A 83 -28.58 26.43 -10.52
C GLY A 83 -29.71 25.43 -10.79
N THR A 84 -30.38 25.53 -11.94
CA THR A 84 -31.43 24.59 -12.33
C THR A 84 -30.87 23.18 -12.59
N TYR A 85 -29.74 23.07 -13.29
CA TYR A 85 -29.08 21.77 -13.51
C TYR A 85 -28.54 21.17 -12.21
N GLN A 86 -28.13 22.00 -11.25
CA GLN A 86 -27.78 21.54 -9.91
C GLN A 86 -28.99 20.88 -9.21
N LEU A 87 -30.16 21.52 -9.23
CA LEU A 87 -31.40 20.97 -8.66
C LEU A 87 -31.82 19.67 -9.35
N LEU A 88 -31.63 19.61 -10.67
CA LEU A 88 -31.92 18.42 -11.48
C LEU A 88 -30.85 17.32 -11.39
N GLN A 89 -29.76 17.55 -10.64
CA GLN A 89 -28.63 16.62 -10.51
C GLN A 89 -28.01 16.23 -11.86
N GLN A 90 -27.82 17.20 -12.76
CA GLN A 90 -27.23 17.02 -14.09
C GLN A 90 -25.79 17.59 -14.16
N PRO A 91 -24.77 16.91 -13.58
CA PRO A 91 -23.43 17.46 -13.45
C PRO A 91 -22.73 17.70 -14.79
N ALA A 92 -23.02 16.92 -15.83
CA ALA A 92 -22.48 17.16 -17.17
C ALA A 92 -22.98 18.50 -17.74
N LYS A 93 -24.28 18.79 -17.59
CA LYS A 93 -24.89 20.06 -17.99
C LYS A 93 -24.37 21.23 -17.17
N MET A 94 -24.13 21.03 -15.88
CA MET A 94 -23.45 22.05 -15.07
C MET A 94 -22.06 22.40 -15.61
N VAL A 95 -21.26 21.41 -16.00
CA VAL A 95 -19.93 21.65 -16.59
C VAL A 95 -20.05 22.36 -17.95
N GLU A 96 -20.98 21.95 -18.81
CA GLU A 96 -21.25 22.64 -20.09
C GLU A 96 -21.64 24.12 -19.88
N THR A 97 -22.59 24.39 -18.97
CA THR A 97 -23.01 25.77 -18.65
C THR A 97 -21.90 26.58 -18.00
N ALA A 98 -21.13 26.00 -17.08
CA ALA A 98 -19.98 26.67 -16.47
C ALA A 98 -18.91 27.01 -17.52
N ARG A 99 -18.68 26.17 -18.53
CA ARG A 99 -17.81 26.50 -19.66
C ARG A 99 -18.34 27.70 -20.45
N GLU A 100 -19.64 27.75 -20.74
CA GLU A 100 -20.27 28.90 -21.40
C GLU A 100 -20.06 30.18 -20.58
N ILE A 101 -20.24 30.12 -19.25
CA ILE A 101 -19.98 31.25 -18.35
C ILE A 101 -18.52 31.73 -18.46
N LEU A 102 -17.54 30.82 -18.45
CA LEU A 102 -16.12 31.18 -18.55
C LEU A 102 -15.72 31.80 -19.90
N THR A 103 -16.55 31.66 -20.95
CA THR A 103 -16.32 32.40 -22.20
C THR A 103 -16.73 33.87 -22.08
N LEU A 104 -17.68 34.19 -21.20
CA LEU A 104 -18.17 35.55 -20.94
C LEU A 104 -17.42 36.23 -19.79
N ASP A 105 -17.14 35.49 -18.73
CA ASP A 105 -16.34 35.91 -17.58
C ASP A 105 -15.31 34.83 -17.21
N PRO A 106 -14.07 34.92 -17.71
CA PRO A 106 -13.01 33.95 -17.43
C PRO A 106 -12.61 33.84 -15.95
N LYS A 107 -13.02 34.80 -15.10
CA LYS A 107 -12.70 34.83 -13.67
C LYS A 107 -13.91 34.48 -12.80
N ASP A 108 -15.04 34.06 -13.38
CA ASP A 108 -16.23 33.68 -12.63
C ASP A 108 -15.92 32.53 -11.66
N LEU A 109 -15.88 32.86 -10.37
CA LEU A 109 -15.45 31.94 -9.32
C LEU A 109 -16.36 30.72 -9.21
N GLN A 110 -17.66 30.88 -9.48
CA GLN A 110 -18.64 29.82 -9.38
C GLN A 110 -18.44 28.79 -10.50
N ALA A 111 -18.24 29.24 -11.73
CA ALA A 111 -17.97 28.39 -12.88
C ALA A 111 -16.63 27.64 -12.73
N LEU A 112 -15.57 28.33 -12.30
CA LEU A 112 -14.28 27.72 -11.98
C LEU A 112 -14.45 26.62 -10.92
N TYR A 113 -15.15 26.93 -9.82
CA TYR A 113 -15.42 25.98 -8.72
C TYR A 113 -16.15 24.73 -9.19
N TRP A 114 -17.25 24.88 -9.93
CA TRP A 114 -18.05 23.72 -10.37
C TRP A 114 -17.30 22.83 -11.35
N ILE A 115 -16.55 23.41 -12.30
CA ILE A 115 -15.73 22.62 -13.21
C ILE A 115 -14.69 21.82 -12.43
N THR A 116 -13.94 22.49 -11.55
CA THR A 116 -12.90 21.84 -10.74
C THR A 116 -13.47 20.73 -9.87
N SER A 117 -14.66 20.93 -9.30
CA SER A 117 -15.30 19.94 -8.43
C SER A 117 -15.93 18.77 -9.18
N LEU A 118 -16.50 18.98 -10.37
CA LEU A 118 -17.34 17.99 -11.05
C LEU A 118 -16.57 17.11 -12.03
N VAL A 119 -15.62 17.67 -12.79
CA VAL A 119 -14.96 16.92 -13.87
C VAL A 119 -14.28 15.64 -13.38
N PRO A 120 -13.52 15.62 -12.26
CA PRO A 120 -12.93 14.38 -11.76
C PRO A 120 -13.98 13.30 -11.42
N ASN A 121 -15.17 13.71 -10.98
CA ASN A 121 -16.26 12.80 -10.61
C ASN A 121 -17.06 12.27 -11.81
N LEU A 122 -17.01 12.96 -12.96
CA LEU A 122 -17.61 12.49 -14.20
C LEU A 122 -16.82 11.35 -14.84
N ASN A 123 -15.59 11.07 -14.36
CA ASN A 123 -14.67 10.08 -14.92
C ASN A 123 -14.47 10.24 -16.45
N ASN A 124 -14.55 11.48 -16.95
CA ASN A 124 -14.32 11.82 -18.35
C ASN A 124 -12.89 12.32 -18.55
N SER A 125 -12.03 11.47 -19.10
CA SER A 125 -10.61 11.76 -19.30
C SER A 125 -10.26 12.20 -20.73
N THR A 126 -11.22 12.71 -21.50
CA THR A 126 -10.93 13.24 -22.85
C THR A 126 -10.03 14.48 -22.76
N PRO A 127 -9.13 14.72 -23.74
CA PRO A 127 -8.19 15.85 -23.69
C PRO A 127 -8.86 17.22 -23.49
N ASP A 128 -10.05 17.43 -24.08
CA ASP A 128 -10.84 18.65 -23.89
C ASP A 128 -11.27 18.84 -22.43
N PHE A 129 -11.86 17.81 -21.81
CA PHE A 129 -12.27 17.87 -20.40
C PHE A 129 -11.07 18.04 -19.45
N LEU A 130 -9.95 17.37 -19.74
CA LEU A 130 -8.72 17.54 -18.96
C LEU A 130 -8.19 18.98 -19.05
N GLY A 131 -8.19 19.57 -20.26
CA GLY A 131 -7.78 20.96 -20.46
C GLY A 131 -8.69 21.96 -19.76
N VAL A 132 -10.00 21.74 -19.80
CA VAL A 132 -11.00 22.57 -19.09
C VAL A 132 -10.81 22.48 -17.57
N ALA A 133 -10.63 21.28 -17.02
CA ALA A 133 -10.40 21.07 -15.59
C ALA A 133 -9.09 21.70 -15.11
N GLU A 134 -8.00 21.59 -15.89
CA GLU A 134 -6.72 22.21 -15.57
C GLU A 134 -6.80 23.73 -15.55
N LYS A 135 -7.45 24.34 -16.56
CA LYS A 135 -7.67 25.79 -16.61
C LYS A 135 -8.50 26.28 -15.44
N ALA A 136 -9.61 25.59 -15.13
CA ALA A 136 -10.49 25.97 -14.03
C ALA A 136 -9.78 25.86 -12.67
N ALA A 137 -9.07 24.76 -12.42
CA ALA A 137 -8.32 24.58 -11.19
C ALA A 137 -7.19 25.62 -11.03
N SER A 138 -6.49 25.95 -12.12
CA SER A 138 -5.47 27.00 -12.10
C SER A 138 -6.07 28.39 -11.85
N GLY A 139 -7.25 28.67 -12.43
CA GLY A 139 -8.01 29.89 -12.18
C GLY A 139 -8.43 30.03 -10.72
N LEU A 140 -8.86 28.95 -10.06
CA LEU A 140 -9.18 28.95 -8.63
C LEU A 140 -7.98 29.29 -7.75
N LEU A 141 -6.78 28.78 -8.07
CA LEU A 141 -5.56 29.09 -7.32
C LEU A 141 -5.18 30.58 -7.44
N GLY A 142 -5.51 31.20 -8.58
CA GLY A 142 -5.30 32.62 -8.83
C GLY A 142 -6.49 33.52 -8.45
N ALA A 143 -7.53 32.98 -7.80
CA ALA A 143 -8.73 33.74 -7.50
C ALA A 143 -8.45 34.88 -6.51
N GLU A 144 -9.03 36.04 -6.79
CA GLU A 144 -8.96 37.22 -5.93
C GLU A 144 -10.18 37.29 -5.01
N LYS A 145 -10.01 37.87 -3.82
CA LYS A 145 -11.09 38.02 -2.84
C LYS A 145 -12.18 38.94 -3.41
N PRO A 146 -13.45 38.52 -3.45
CA PRO A 146 -14.54 39.43 -3.77
C PRO A 146 -14.63 40.56 -2.73
N ALA A 147 -14.89 41.79 -3.20
CA ALA A 147 -14.86 42.99 -2.36
C ALA A 147 -15.78 42.87 -1.12
N ALA A 148 -16.94 42.26 -1.31
CA ALA A 148 -17.96 42.08 -0.27
C ALA A 148 -17.75 40.91 0.67
N THR A 149 -16.79 40.03 0.39
CA THR A 149 -16.54 38.85 1.22
C THR A 149 -15.71 39.22 2.46
N PRO A 150 -16.18 38.90 3.68
CA PRO A 150 -15.38 39.03 4.90
C PRO A 150 -14.06 38.26 4.79
N GLN A 151 -12.96 38.84 5.27
CA GLN A 151 -11.63 38.26 5.12
C GLN A 151 -11.53 36.84 5.70
N ALA A 152 -12.10 36.61 6.88
CA ALA A 152 -12.07 35.29 7.53
C ALA A 152 -12.81 34.21 6.74
N GLU A 153 -13.93 34.56 6.09
CA GLU A 153 -14.67 33.64 5.22
C GLU A 153 -13.89 33.36 3.93
N TRP A 154 -13.25 34.39 3.37
CA TRP A 154 -12.37 34.23 2.22
C TRP A 154 -11.18 33.33 2.52
N ASP A 155 -10.48 33.53 3.63
CA ASP A 155 -9.29 32.75 3.98
C ASP A 155 -9.64 31.26 4.15
N LYS A 156 -10.79 30.97 4.74
CA LYS A 156 -11.31 29.60 4.86
C LYS A 156 -11.68 29.02 3.49
N GLY A 157 -12.49 29.74 2.72
CA GLY A 157 -12.92 29.30 1.39
C GLY A 157 -11.75 29.11 0.42
N LYS A 158 -10.74 29.99 0.50
CA LYS A 158 -9.52 29.93 -0.31
C LYS A 158 -8.73 28.66 -0.02
N ARG A 159 -8.54 28.28 1.25
CA ARG A 159 -7.89 27.01 1.60
C ARG A 159 -8.66 25.81 1.03
N ASP A 160 -9.98 25.78 1.20
CA ASP A 160 -10.80 24.69 0.66
C ASP A 160 -10.69 24.59 -0.88
N MET A 161 -10.70 25.74 -1.56
CA MET A 161 -10.47 25.86 -3.01
C MET A 161 -9.07 25.39 -3.41
N GLU A 162 -8.02 25.76 -2.68
CA GLU A 162 -6.64 25.33 -2.94
C GLU A 162 -6.51 23.80 -2.88
N GLY A 163 -7.06 23.18 -1.84
CA GLY A 163 -7.06 21.72 -1.69
C GLY A 163 -7.79 21.02 -2.85
N MET A 164 -8.94 21.55 -3.27
CA MET A 164 -9.72 21.04 -4.40
C MET A 164 -9.02 21.24 -5.74
N ALA A 165 -8.45 22.42 -5.98
CA ALA A 165 -7.72 22.72 -7.20
C ALA A 165 -6.50 21.80 -7.36
N HIS A 166 -5.72 21.60 -6.29
CA HIS A 166 -4.61 20.67 -6.30
C HIS A 166 -5.05 19.21 -6.49
N LYS A 167 -6.19 18.79 -5.91
CA LYS A 167 -6.79 17.48 -6.21
C LYS A 167 -7.04 17.32 -7.71
N THR A 168 -7.67 18.31 -8.34
CA THR A 168 -8.05 18.24 -9.76
C THR A 168 -6.84 18.32 -10.68
N LEU A 169 -5.85 19.17 -10.37
CA LEU A 169 -4.58 19.23 -11.10
C LEU A 169 -3.83 17.89 -11.03
N GLY A 170 -3.81 17.27 -9.85
CA GLY A 170 -3.22 15.95 -9.67
C GLY A 170 -3.94 14.88 -10.48
N TRP A 171 -5.28 14.90 -10.46
CA TRP A 171 -6.08 13.97 -11.26
C TRP A 171 -5.85 14.17 -12.75
N VAL A 172 -5.82 15.41 -13.26
CA VAL A 172 -5.51 15.71 -14.66
C VAL A 172 -4.14 15.17 -15.06
N ALA A 173 -3.10 15.45 -14.25
CA ALA A 173 -1.75 14.96 -14.50
C ALA A 173 -1.69 13.43 -14.49
N MET A 174 -2.38 12.78 -13.55
CA MET A 174 -2.51 11.32 -13.47
C MET A 174 -3.17 10.74 -14.73
N GLN A 175 -4.26 11.33 -15.23
CA GLN A 175 -4.90 10.91 -16.48
C GLN A 175 -3.98 11.08 -17.70
N ARG A 176 -3.10 12.08 -17.67
CA ARG A 176 -2.05 12.30 -18.69
C ARG A 176 -0.79 11.45 -18.46
N LYS A 177 -0.76 10.59 -17.44
CA LYS A 177 0.38 9.76 -17.02
C LYS A 177 1.62 10.54 -16.59
N ASP A 178 1.45 11.83 -16.26
CA ASP A 178 2.49 12.66 -15.66
C ASP A 178 2.50 12.45 -14.14
N ASN A 179 3.06 11.31 -13.73
CA ASN A 179 2.99 10.83 -12.34
C ASN A 179 3.74 11.72 -11.35
N GLU A 180 4.79 12.43 -11.78
CA GLU A 180 5.57 13.36 -10.95
C GLU A 180 4.75 14.62 -10.66
N LYS A 181 4.16 15.24 -11.70
CA LYS A 181 3.26 16.39 -11.52
C LYS A 181 2.02 16.00 -10.72
N ALA A 182 1.49 14.80 -10.95
CA ALA A 182 0.35 14.27 -10.23
C ALA A 182 0.63 14.13 -8.73
N GLU A 183 1.78 13.52 -8.39
CA GLU A 183 2.21 13.39 -7.00
C GLU A 183 2.30 14.76 -6.30
N GLY A 184 3.04 15.70 -6.89
CA GLY A 184 3.24 17.02 -6.27
C GLY A 184 1.92 17.75 -6.01
N ALA A 185 0.96 17.63 -6.92
CA ALA A 185 -0.37 18.20 -6.74
C ALA A 185 -1.20 17.44 -5.67
N PHE A 186 -1.18 16.11 -5.63
CA PHE A 186 -1.90 15.35 -4.61
C PHE A 186 -1.34 15.56 -3.20
N ARG A 187 -0.02 15.72 -3.05
CA ARG A 187 0.59 16.10 -1.76
C ARG A 187 0.06 17.42 -1.25
N LYS A 188 0.11 18.48 -2.08
CA LYS A 188 -0.46 19.80 -1.72
C LYS A 188 -1.94 19.70 -1.36
N SER A 189 -2.70 18.88 -2.09
CA SER A 189 -4.10 18.65 -1.77
C SER A 189 -4.30 18.04 -0.38
N LEU A 190 -3.49 17.05 0.00
CA LEU A 190 -3.55 16.41 1.32
C LEU A 190 -2.97 17.26 2.45
N GLU A 191 -2.00 18.13 2.17
CA GLU A 191 -1.48 19.10 3.14
C GLU A 191 -2.59 20.09 3.57
N VAL A 192 -3.40 20.54 2.60
CA VAL A 192 -4.50 21.46 2.85
C VAL A 192 -5.75 20.73 3.37
N ASN A 193 -6.06 19.57 2.81
CA ASN A 193 -7.20 18.75 3.19
C ASN A 193 -6.75 17.32 3.57
N PRO A 194 -6.32 17.11 4.82
CA PRO A 194 -5.81 15.81 5.27
C PRO A 194 -6.89 14.73 5.29
N ASN A 195 -8.16 15.11 5.21
CA ASN A 195 -9.31 14.21 5.27
C ASN A 195 -9.65 13.59 3.89
N ALA A 196 -8.98 13.97 2.81
CA ALA A 196 -9.26 13.47 1.48
C ALA A 196 -8.75 12.04 1.24
N GLY A 197 -9.43 11.03 1.81
CA GLY A 197 -9.03 9.62 1.70
C GLY A 197 -8.92 9.09 0.26
N GLU A 198 -9.75 9.59 -0.65
CA GLU A 198 -9.62 9.31 -2.09
C GLU A 198 -8.30 9.80 -2.68
N VAL A 199 -7.79 10.95 -2.24
CA VAL A 199 -6.52 11.50 -2.72
C VAL A 199 -5.35 10.63 -2.25
N SER A 200 -5.43 10.01 -1.07
CA SER A 200 -4.43 9.02 -0.65
C SER A 200 -4.39 7.81 -1.60
N TYR A 201 -5.54 7.30 -2.06
CA TYR A 201 -5.56 6.21 -3.05
C TYR A 201 -4.85 6.62 -4.35
N TRP A 202 -5.15 7.81 -4.88
CA TRP A 202 -4.50 8.31 -6.10
C TRP A 202 -3.01 8.59 -5.90
N LEU A 203 -2.61 9.14 -4.73
CA LEU A 203 -1.22 9.37 -4.39
C LEU A 203 -0.42 8.05 -4.34
N GLY A 204 -0.94 7.02 -3.66
CA GLY A 204 -0.32 5.69 -3.67
C GLY A 204 -0.20 5.13 -5.09
N THR A 205 -1.23 5.32 -5.92
CA THR A 205 -1.24 4.87 -7.31
C THR A 205 -0.16 5.54 -8.16
N VAL A 206 -0.01 6.87 -8.08
CA VAL A 206 1.01 7.58 -8.88
C VAL A 206 2.43 7.32 -8.38
N ILE A 207 2.62 7.13 -7.07
CA ILE A 207 3.93 6.74 -6.50
C ILE A 207 4.35 5.37 -7.05
N LEU A 208 3.44 4.39 -7.06
CA LEU A 208 3.72 3.08 -7.68
C LEU A 208 4.01 3.20 -9.18
N ALA A 209 3.26 4.04 -9.89
CA ALA A 209 3.43 4.21 -11.33
C ALA A 209 4.79 4.82 -11.72
N GLN A 210 5.50 5.47 -10.80
CA GLN A 210 6.88 5.94 -11.00
C GLN A 210 7.92 4.81 -10.96
N ARG A 211 7.58 3.60 -10.48
CA ARG A 211 8.45 2.42 -10.45
C ARG A 211 9.75 2.59 -9.65
N LYS A 212 9.73 3.44 -8.63
CA LYS A 212 10.83 3.63 -7.66
C LYS A 212 10.64 2.64 -6.50
N ALA A 213 11.47 1.60 -6.43
CA ALA A 213 11.30 0.50 -5.48
C ALA A 213 11.42 0.96 -4.02
N GLU A 214 12.31 1.92 -3.76
CA GLU A 214 12.53 2.57 -2.47
C GLU A 214 11.30 3.33 -1.94
N ARG A 215 10.32 3.60 -2.81
CA ARG A 215 9.07 4.32 -2.48
C ARG A 215 7.87 3.39 -2.30
N GLN A 216 8.06 2.08 -2.43
CA GLN A 216 7.02 1.08 -2.17
C GLN A 216 6.40 1.23 -0.76
N PRO A 217 7.17 1.45 0.32
CA PRO A 217 6.59 1.65 1.64
C PRO A 217 5.62 2.84 1.69
N GLU A 218 6.00 3.96 1.08
CA GLU A 218 5.17 5.17 1.03
C GLU A 218 3.86 4.92 0.28
N ALA A 219 3.91 4.21 -0.85
CA ALA A 219 2.71 3.84 -1.58
C ALA A 219 1.79 2.93 -0.75
N LEU A 220 2.33 1.89 -0.10
CA LEU A 220 1.59 1.00 0.79
C LEU A 220 0.91 1.77 1.93
N TYR A 221 1.60 2.77 2.50
CA TYR A 221 1.02 3.65 3.51
C TYR A 221 -0.23 4.38 3.00
N HIS A 222 -0.15 4.96 1.80
CA HIS A 222 -1.27 5.68 1.21
C HIS A 222 -2.46 4.77 0.85
N PHE A 223 -2.21 3.53 0.42
CA PHE A 223 -3.27 2.53 0.26
C PHE A 223 -3.88 2.14 1.62
N ALA A 224 -3.06 1.99 2.66
CA ALA A 224 -3.53 1.74 4.03
C ALA A 224 -4.42 2.87 4.53
N ARG A 225 -4.06 4.13 4.28
CA ARG A 225 -4.90 5.28 4.61
C ARG A 225 -6.24 5.22 3.88
N ALA A 226 -6.21 4.99 2.57
CA ALA A 226 -7.42 4.93 1.76
C ALA A 226 -8.36 3.77 2.17
N ALA A 227 -7.81 2.63 2.60
CA ALA A 227 -8.55 1.49 3.13
C ALA A 227 -9.13 1.75 4.54
N ALA A 228 -8.36 2.38 5.43
CA ALA A 228 -8.67 2.46 6.86
C ALA A 228 -9.39 3.74 7.29
N TYR A 229 -9.28 4.83 6.52
CA TYR A 229 -9.89 6.11 6.88
C TYR A 229 -11.39 6.13 6.62
N GLU A 230 -12.17 6.57 7.62
CA GLU A 230 -13.65 6.50 7.62
C GLU A 230 -14.32 7.86 7.85
N GLY A 231 -13.53 8.93 7.99
CA GLY A 231 -14.03 10.27 8.21
C GLY A 231 -14.59 10.95 6.96
N PRO A 232 -14.86 12.26 7.03
CA PRO A 232 -15.26 13.06 5.87
C PRO A 232 -14.26 12.89 4.72
N GLY A 233 -14.73 12.67 3.48
CA GLY A 233 -13.85 12.44 2.32
C GLY A 233 -13.34 11.00 2.15
N ALA A 234 -13.73 10.07 3.02
CA ALA A 234 -13.45 8.65 2.84
C ALA A 234 -14.16 8.07 1.60
N LEU A 235 -13.53 7.08 0.97
CA LEU A 235 -14.16 6.28 -0.07
C LEU A 235 -15.40 5.53 0.47
N THR A 236 -16.24 5.03 -0.43
CA THR A 236 -17.38 4.18 -0.06
C THR A 236 -16.89 2.93 0.69
N PRO A 237 -17.71 2.32 1.57
CA PRO A 237 -17.32 1.09 2.26
C PRO A 237 -16.84 -0.02 1.28
N GLN A 238 -17.51 -0.16 0.14
CA GLN A 238 -17.10 -1.07 -0.93
C GLN A 238 -15.73 -0.72 -1.52
N GLY A 239 -15.49 0.56 -1.83
CA GLY A 239 -14.19 1.01 -2.34
C GLY A 239 -13.06 0.78 -1.33
N ARG A 240 -13.31 1.03 -0.04
CA ARG A 240 -12.34 0.74 1.02
C ARG A 240 -12.01 -0.75 1.13
N ALA A 241 -13.02 -1.62 1.04
CA ALA A 241 -12.82 -3.07 1.06
C ALA A 241 -12.01 -3.57 -0.14
N GLN A 242 -12.24 -3.00 -1.35
CA GLN A 242 -11.44 -3.33 -2.53
C GLN A 242 -9.97 -2.91 -2.38
N ILE A 243 -9.73 -1.71 -1.83
CA ILE A 243 -8.38 -1.21 -1.58
C ILE A 243 -7.70 -2.04 -0.47
N ASP A 244 -8.41 -2.45 0.57
CA ASP A 244 -7.86 -3.31 1.64
C ASP A 244 -7.42 -4.68 1.11
N ALA A 245 -8.21 -5.28 0.21
CA ALA A 245 -7.84 -6.54 -0.44
C ALA A 245 -6.58 -6.38 -1.32
N TYR A 246 -6.50 -5.28 -2.09
CA TYR A 246 -5.32 -4.95 -2.87
C TYR A 246 -4.09 -4.72 -1.98
N LEU A 247 -4.23 -3.90 -0.94
CA LEU A 247 -3.18 -3.59 0.03
C LEU A 247 -2.65 -4.85 0.69
N THR A 248 -3.53 -5.77 1.11
CA THR A 248 -3.13 -7.02 1.74
C THR A 248 -2.22 -7.82 0.82
N LYS A 249 -2.61 -7.97 -0.46
CA LYS A 249 -1.78 -8.67 -1.46
C LYS A 249 -0.45 -7.95 -1.71
N ALA A 250 -0.48 -6.62 -1.87
CA ALA A 250 0.70 -5.81 -2.15
C ALA A 250 1.69 -5.83 -0.97
N TYR A 251 1.19 -5.70 0.26
CA TYR A 251 1.98 -5.80 1.49
C TYR A 251 2.60 -7.18 1.63
N THR A 252 1.82 -8.26 1.49
CA THR A 252 2.36 -9.62 1.60
C THR A 252 3.40 -9.93 0.53
N THR A 253 3.23 -9.41 -0.68
CA THR A 253 4.22 -9.58 -1.75
C THR A 253 5.51 -8.81 -1.45
N TYR A 254 5.40 -7.60 -0.91
CA TYR A 254 6.54 -6.74 -0.64
C TYR A 254 7.29 -7.16 0.65
N HIS A 255 6.58 -7.33 1.75
CA HIS A 255 7.10 -7.54 3.10
C HIS A 255 7.12 -9.02 3.52
N GLY A 256 6.22 -9.83 2.97
CA GLY A 256 5.91 -11.16 3.50
C GLY A 256 4.68 -11.14 4.40
N GLN A 257 4.28 -12.32 4.88
CA GLN A 257 3.08 -12.47 5.69
C GLN A 257 3.28 -11.95 7.11
N ASP A 258 2.66 -10.81 7.43
CA ASP A 258 2.68 -10.17 8.74
C ASP A 258 1.37 -9.39 8.98
N ASP A 259 0.36 -10.11 9.48
CA ASP A 259 -0.97 -9.55 9.75
C ASP A 259 -0.94 -8.48 10.85
N ALA A 260 -0.03 -8.61 11.81
CA ALA A 260 0.11 -7.67 12.91
C ALA A 260 0.68 -6.33 12.42
N GLY A 261 1.75 -6.36 11.61
CA GLY A 261 2.31 -5.16 10.99
C GLY A 261 1.35 -4.50 10.00
N LEU A 262 0.63 -5.27 9.19
CA LEU A 262 -0.40 -4.71 8.30
C LEU A 262 -1.51 -4.02 9.09
N LYS A 263 -1.94 -4.59 10.23
CA LYS A 263 -2.91 -3.95 11.12
C LYS A 263 -2.36 -2.66 11.74
N ALA A 264 -1.10 -2.66 12.17
CA ALA A 264 -0.42 -1.48 12.72
C ALA A 264 -0.30 -0.37 11.67
N LEU A 265 0.08 -0.72 10.44
CA LEU A 265 0.15 0.19 9.29
C LEU A 265 -1.19 0.88 9.04
N LYS A 266 -2.29 0.10 8.97
CA LYS A 266 -3.64 0.64 8.79
C LYS A 266 -4.05 1.56 9.93
N GLN A 267 -3.73 1.21 11.17
CA GLN A 267 -4.05 2.03 12.33
C GLN A 267 -3.30 3.37 12.30
N GLN A 268 -2.02 3.37 11.98
CA GLN A 268 -1.22 4.59 11.83
C GLN A 268 -1.75 5.45 10.69
N ALA A 269 -1.93 4.86 9.50
CA ALA A 269 -2.36 5.54 8.30
C ALA A 269 -3.81 6.07 8.38
N LYS A 270 -4.66 5.51 9.25
CA LYS A 270 -5.99 6.06 9.57
C LYS A 270 -5.89 7.44 10.22
N GLY A 271 -4.93 7.64 11.12
CA GLY A 271 -4.78 8.88 11.89
C GLY A 271 -3.95 9.98 11.20
N GLN A 272 -3.02 9.62 10.31
CA GLN A 272 -2.06 10.55 9.74
C GLN A 272 -2.10 10.55 8.19
N PRO A 273 -2.13 11.73 7.53
CA PRO A 273 -2.23 11.84 6.07
C PRO A 273 -0.96 11.43 5.33
N PHE A 274 0.19 11.51 5.99
CA PHE A 274 1.49 11.18 5.45
C PHE A 274 2.25 10.27 6.43
N PRO A 275 3.10 9.36 5.92
CA PRO A 275 4.04 8.65 6.77
C PRO A 275 5.06 9.63 7.39
N ALA A 276 5.70 9.21 8.48
CA ALA A 276 6.85 9.91 9.02
C ALA A 276 8.01 9.91 8.01
N ALA A 277 8.93 10.88 8.12
CA ALA A 277 10.05 11.01 7.17
C ALA A 277 11.01 9.79 7.19
N ASP A 278 11.08 9.08 8.32
CA ASP A 278 11.88 7.89 8.54
C ASP A 278 11.07 6.58 8.40
N PHE A 279 9.83 6.66 7.94
CA PHE A 279 8.95 5.50 7.78
C PHE A 279 9.54 4.46 6.83
N LYS A 280 9.56 3.20 7.29
CA LYS A 280 10.04 2.06 6.51
C LYS A 280 9.16 0.85 6.72
N ILE A 281 9.02 0.07 5.65
CA ILE A 281 8.57 -1.31 5.68
C ILE A 281 9.72 -2.12 5.09
N LYS A 282 10.22 -3.11 5.82
CA LYS A 282 11.26 -4.00 5.27
C LYS A 282 10.67 -4.83 4.15
N SER A 283 11.39 -5.02 3.06
CA SER A 283 11.03 -6.01 2.05
C SER A 283 11.31 -7.44 2.55
N SER A 284 10.66 -8.42 1.92
CA SER A 284 10.91 -9.84 2.17
C SER A 284 12.38 -10.21 1.94
N ALA A 285 13.04 -9.60 0.96
CA ALA A 285 14.46 -9.76 0.69
C ALA A 285 15.33 -9.21 1.83
N GLU A 286 15.03 -8.01 2.35
CA GLU A 286 15.75 -7.45 3.50
C GLU A 286 15.57 -8.30 4.75
N ILE A 287 14.35 -8.80 4.99
CA ILE A 287 14.05 -9.70 6.11
C ILE A 287 14.84 -11.01 5.99
N GLU A 288 14.96 -11.57 4.78
CA GLU A 288 15.76 -12.78 4.56
C GLU A 288 17.24 -12.52 4.83
N VAL A 289 17.80 -11.43 4.29
CA VAL A 289 19.20 -11.08 4.50
C VAL A 289 19.50 -10.85 5.99
N GLU A 290 18.61 -10.17 6.71
CA GLU A 290 18.75 -9.97 8.16
C GLU A 290 18.68 -11.29 8.91
N ARG A 291 17.72 -12.17 8.57
CA ARG A 291 17.61 -13.51 9.16
C ARG A 291 18.84 -14.37 8.89
N GLU A 292 19.40 -14.32 7.69
CA GLU A 292 20.64 -15.01 7.33
C GLU A 292 21.83 -14.48 8.13
N ASN A 293 21.94 -13.15 8.29
CA ASN A 293 22.99 -12.53 9.08
C ASN A 293 22.87 -12.88 10.57
N GLU A 294 21.67 -12.84 11.13
CA GLU A 294 21.38 -13.28 12.49
C GLU A 294 21.72 -14.77 12.67
N LEU A 295 21.39 -15.62 11.70
CA LEU A 295 21.75 -17.03 11.73
C LEU A 295 23.28 -17.23 11.69
N ARG A 296 23.99 -16.49 10.84
CA ARG A 296 25.46 -16.53 10.78
C ARG A 296 26.11 -16.10 12.09
N GLN A 297 25.53 -15.14 12.80
CA GLN A 297 26.04 -14.67 14.08
C GLN A 297 25.70 -15.62 15.23
N SER A 298 24.47 -16.14 15.26
CA SER A 298 23.97 -16.98 16.36
C SER A 298 24.31 -18.47 16.21
N ASN A 299 24.41 -18.98 14.99
CA ASN A 299 24.70 -20.38 14.67
C ASN A 299 25.48 -20.50 13.35
N PRO A 300 26.79 -20.17 13.35
CA PRO A 300 27.62 -20.18 12.15
C PRO A 300 27.73 -21.55 11.49
N GLN A 301 27.69 -22.65 12.26
CA GLN A 301 27.74 -24.01 11.72
C GLN A 301 26.47 -24.34 10.92
N LEU A 302 25.29 -23.98 11.43
CA LEU A 302 24.02 -24.16 10.71
C LEU A 302 23.96 -23.27 9.46
N ALA A 303 24.42 -22.02 9.56
CA ALA A 303 24.49 -21.12 8.41
C ALA A 303 25.39 -21.68 7.29
N LEU A 304 26.57 -22.19 7.66
CA LEU A 304 27.50 -22.84 6.74
C LEU A 304 26.85 -24.05 6.07
N TRP A 305 26.19 -24.92 6.85
CA TRP A 305 25.54 -26.10 6.29
C TRP A 305 24.41 -25.76 5.32
N LYS A 306 23.53 -24.80 5.67
CA LYS A 306 22.46 -24.36 4.76
C LYS A 306 23.02 -23.82 3.44
N GLN A 307 24.13 -23.09 3.49
CA GLN A 307 24.82 -22.62 2.29
C GLN A 307 25.35 -23.79 1.45
N ILE A 308 26.04 -24.76 2.07
CA ILE A 308 26.56 -25.96 1.39
C ILE A 308 25.42 -26.75 0.74
N ARG A 309 24.34 -27.00 1.49
CA ARG A 309 23.15 -27.70 1.00
C ARG A 309 22.53 -27.01 -0.20
N GLY A 310 22.36 -25.68 -0.16
CA GLY A 310 21.81 -24.92 -1.28
C GLY A 310 22.66 -25.03 -2.56
N GLN A 311 24.00 -25.03 -2.43
CA GLN A 311 24.91 -25.24 -3.56
C GLN A 311 24.83 -26.67 -4.12
N LEU A 312 24.71 -27.68 -3.26
CA LEU A 312 24.53 -29.07 -3.67
C LEU A 312 23.17 -29.31 -4.35
N GLU A 313 22.10 -28.66 -3.89
CA GLU A 313 20.77 -28.78 -4.51
C GLU A 313 20.75 -28.18 -5.92
N GLN A 314 21.44 -27.04 -6.12
CA GLN A 314 21.54 -26.36 -7.42
C GLN A 314 22.55 -27.03 -8.36
N GLY A 315 23.78 -27.22 -7.90
CA GLY A 315 24.91 -27.71 -8.70
C GLY A 315 25.07 -29.23 -8.71
N GLY A 316 24.40 -29.96 -7.82
CA GLY A 316 24.39 -31.42 -7.79
C GLY A 316 25.79 -32.05 -7.71
N GLU A 317 25.95 -33.17 -8.42
CA GLU A 317 27.21 -33.93 -8.48
C GLU A 317 28.40 -33.09 -8.97
N GLN A 318 28.16 -32.14 -9.89
CA GLN A 318 29.22 -31.29 -10.44
C GLN A 318 29.82 -30.37 -9.38
N TYR A 319 28.97 -29.76 -8.55
CA TYR A 319 29.44 -28.95 -7.42
C TYR A 319 30.15 -29.83 -6.39
N PHE A 320 29.59 -31.00 -6.09
CA PHE A 320 30.20 -31.94 -5.15
C PHE A 320 31.62 -32.34 -5.56
N GLU A 321 31.79 -32.89 -6.76
CA GLU A 321 33.07 -33.36 -7.28
C GLU A 321 34.08 -32.22 -7.46
N GLY A 322 33.62 -31.03 -7.86
CA GLY A 322 34.51 -29.91 -8.17
C GLY A 322 34.92 -29.04 -6.98
N GLN A 323 34.08 -28.95 -5.94
CA GLN A 323 34.25 -27.95 -4.86
C GLN A 323 34.24 -28.55 -3.45
N MET A 324 33.75 -29.79 -3.27
CA MET A 324 33.61 -30.39 -1.95
C MET A 324 34.44 -31.65 -1.77
N LYS A 325 34.36 -32.59 -2.72
CA LYS A 325 34.98 -33.90 -2.58
C LYS A 325 36.45 -33.77 -2.22
N ASP A 326 36.86 -34.53 -1.20
CA ASP A 326 38.23 -34.54 -0.67
C ASP A 326 38.71 -33.21 -0.04
N ALA A 327 37.87 -32.17 0.04
CA ALA A 327 38.18 -30.92 0.71
C ALA A 327 37.78 -30.95 2.19
N ALA A 328 38.63 -30.39 3.07
CA ALA A 328 38.29 -30.27 4.47
C ALA A 328 37.14 -29.26 4.67
N VAL A 329 36.03 -29.72 5.25
CA VAL A 329 34.90 -28.85 5.60
C VAL A 329 35.08 -28.36 7.04
N PRO A 330 34.86 -27.07 7.34
CA PRO A 330 34.87 -26.57 8.71
C PRO A 330 33.90 -27.33 9.62
N GLU A 331 34.10 -27.23 10.94
CA GLU A 331 33.29 -27.96 11.91
C GLU A 331 31.78 -27.75 11.68
N LEU A 332 31.06 -28.86 11.57
CA LEU A 332 29.61 -28.92 11.45
C LEU A 332 29.00 -29.53 12.69
N LYS A 333 27.72 -29.22 12.91
CA LYS A 333 26.99 -29.62 14.10
C LYS A 333 25.60 -30.12 13.71
N GLY A 334 25.27 -31.34 14.10
CA GLY A 334 24.01 -32.00 13.75
C GLY A 334 23.40 -32.77 14.91
N ARG A 335 22.16 -33.21 14.73
CA ARG A 335 21.48 -34.10 15.67
C ARG A 335 21.45 -35.52 15.13
N LEU A 336 21.80 -36.46 16.00
CA LEU A 336 21.81 -37.88 15.71
C LEU A 336 20.40 -38.38 15.42
N ILE A 337 20.17 -38.93 14.23
CA ILE A 337 18.91 -39.59 13.88
C ILE A 337 19.04 -41.09 14.16
N SER A 338 20.15 -41.70 13.73
CA SER A 338 20.42 -43.11 13.96
C SER A 338 21.92 -43.43 13.88
N HIS A 339 22.32 -44.60 14.37
CA HIS A 339 23.68 -45.11 14.25
C HIS A 339 23.70 -46.61 13.95
N ARG A 340 24.75 -47.07 13.27
CA ARG A 340 24.96 -48.49 12.94
C ARG A 340 26.43 -48.88 13.06
N PRO A 341 26.74 -50.13 13.49
CA PRO A 341 25.86 -51.10 14.13
C PRO A 341 25.30 -50.62 15.49
N ALA A 342 24.38 -51.39 16.10
CA ALA A 342 23.73 -51.03 17.37
C ALA A 342 24.70 -50.95 18.56
N ALA A 343 25.78 -51.73 18.52
CA ALA A 343 26.89 -51.65 19.45
C ALA A 343 28.17 -51.36 18.67
N ARG A 344 29.02 -50.48 19.21
CA ARG A 344 30.26 -50.03 18.56
C ARG A 344 30.03 -49.41 17.18
N PRO A 345 29.21 -48.35 17.08
CA PRO A 345 28.85 -47.78 15.78
C PRO A 345 30.07 -47.22 15.05
N THR A 346 30.07 -47.42 13.73
CA THR A 346 31.02 -46.86 12.77
C THR A 346 30.34 -45.96 11.75
N GLU A 347 29.00 -45.94 11.73
CA GLU A 347 28.21 -45.05 10.89
C GLU A 347 27.19 -44.29 11.74
N LEU A 348 27.15 -42.96 11.59
CA LEU A 348 26.18 -42.08 12.23
C LEU A 348 25.39 -41.33 11.16
N VAL A 349 24.07 -41.28 11.30
CA VAL A 349 23.19 -40.50 10.42
C VAL A 349 22.70 -39.29 11.20
N LEU A 350 22.96 -38.10 10.68
CA LEU A 350 22.63 -36.83 11.31
C LEU A 350 21.67 -36.01 10.45
N GLY A 351 20.82 -35.22 11.10
CA GLY A 351 20.12 -34.08 10.51
C GLY A 351 20.72 -32.78 11.02
N ILE A 352 20.99 -31.82 10.13
CA ILE A 352 21.60 -30.53 10.49
C ILE A 352 20.60 -29.39 10.31
N ALA A 353 20.04 -29.18 9.11
CA ALA A 353 19.06 -28.12 8.86
C ALA A 353 17.67 -28.48 9.40
N ASP A 354 17.25 -29.73 9.22
CA ASP A 354 16.11 -30.34 9.91
C ASP A 354 16.61 -31.51 10.78
N PRO A 355 16.41 -31.46 12.12
CA PRO A 355 16.92 -32.50 13.02
C PRO A 355 16.26 -33.88 12.81
N ASN A 356 15.17 -33.95 12.06
CA ASN A 356 14.45 -35.20 11.79
C ASN A 356 14.67 -35.74 10.37
N GLN A 357 15.34 -34.99 9.50
CA GLN A 357 15.65 -35.44 8.14
C GLN A 357 17.11 -35.89 8.03
N PRO A 358 17.38 -37.12 7.56
CA PRO A 358 18.74 -37.55 7.24
C PRO A 358 19.35 -36.65 6.18
N GLU A 359 20.46 -35.99 6.53
CA GLU A 359 21.17 -35.08 5.62
C GLU A 359 22.65 -35.47 5.49
N VAL A 360 23.22 -36.04 6.55
CA VAL A 360 24.63 -36.39 6.63
C VAL A 360 24.81 -37.81 7.16
N THR A 361 25.69 -38.58 6.52
CA THR A 361 26.22 -39.84 7.06
C THR A 361 27.69 -39.66 7.39
N LEU A 362 28.06 -39.91 8.64
CA LEU A 362 29.46 -39.95 9.08
C LEU A 362 29.94 -41.40 9.06
N LYS A 363 30.99 -41.69 8.30
CA LYS A 363 31.74 -42.94 8.34
C LYS A 363 32.98 -42.73 9.16
N LEU A 364 33.07 -43.47 10.27
CA LEU A 364 34.14 -43.34 11.25
C LEU A 364 35.29 -44.29 10.91
N ASP A 365 36.51 -43.80 11.07
CA ASP A 365 37.74 -44.60 10.95
C ASP A 365 37.87 -45.66 12.06
N ALA A 366 37.27 -45.41 13.22
CA ALA A 366 37.27 -46.30 14.37
C ALA A 366 35.89 -46.36 15.05
N PRO A 367 35.50 -47.53 15.61
CA PRO A 367 34.23 -47.68 16.31
C PRO A 367 34.17 -46.85 17.60
N LEU A 368 33.01 -46.23 17.85
CA LEU A 368 32.73 -45.53 19.11
C LEU A 368 32.38 -46.53 20.23
N ALA A 369 32.68 -46.19 21.48
CA ALA A 369 32.22 -46.99 22.61
C ALA A 369 30.81 -46.55 23.02
N GLY A 370 29.97 -47.52 23.41
CA GLY A 370 28.62 -47.22 23.92
C GLY A 370 27.57 -46.95 22.84
N LYS A 371 26.51 -46.25 23.25
CA LYS A 371 25.37 -45.83 22.41
C LYS A 371 24.95 -44.39 22.73
N ALA A 372 24.30 -43.73 21.78
CA ALA A 372 23.71 -42.41 21.96
C ALA A 372 22.23 -42.44 21.52
N GLU A 373 21.39 -41.70 22.23
CA GLU A 373 19.96 -41.64 21.91
C GLU A 373 19.71 -40.69 20.72
N PRO A 374 18.69 -40.93 19.88
CA PRO A 374 18.29 -39.99 18.84
C PRO A 374 18.04 -38.58 19.42
N GLY A 375 18.46 -37.55 18.69
CA GLY A 375 18.47 -36.16 19.13
C GLY A 375 19.76 -35.72 19.81
N THR A 376 20.69 -36.64 20.13
CA THR A 376 22.02 -36.29 20.66
C THR A 376 22.75 -35.37 19.70
N GLU A 377 23.29 -34.28 20.23
CA GLU A 377 24.02 -33.29 19.45
C GLU A 377 25.46 -33.72 19.22
N ILE A 378 25.87 -33.79 17.95
CA ILE A 378 27.18 -34.25 17.52
C ILE A 378 27.85 -33.13 16.73
N SER A 379 29.07 -32.75 17.10
CA SER A 379 29.91 -31.85 16.30
C SER A 379 31.05 -32.66 15.66
N PHE A 380 31.37 -32.37 14.41
CA PHE A 380 32.37 -33.13 13.68
C PHE A 380 33.11 -32.27 12.64
N THR A 381 34.36 -32.65 12.35
CA THR A 381 35.11 -32.20 11.17
C THR A 381 35.43 -33.42 10.32
N GLY A 382 35.13 -33.36 9.02
CA GLY A 382 35.27 -34.52 8.13
C GLY A 382 35.57 -34.15 6.70
N VAL A 383 35.93 -35.17 5.92
CA VAL A 383 36.18 -35.06 4.48
C VAL A 383 35.00 -35.68 3.74
N PRO A 384 34.26 -34.92 2.90
CA PRO A 384 33.14 -35.46 2.15
C PRO A 384 33.65 -36.38 1.03
N LYS A 385 33.05 -37.57 0.95
CA LYS A 385 33.44 -38.66 0.05
C LYS A 385 32.34 -39.11 -0.92
N GLY A 386 31.08 -38.82 -0.59
CA GLY A 386 29.97 -39.12 -1.49
C GLY A 386 28.80 -38.16 -1.29
N PHE A 387 28.01 -38.01 -2.34
CA PHE A 387 26.77 -37.24 -2.35
C PHE A 387 25.66 -38.01 -3.06
N SER A 388 24.44 -37.86 -2.57
CA SER A 388 23.22 -38.32 -3.21
C SER A 388 22.22 -37.17 -3.17
N LYS A 389 21.58 -36.87 -4.30
CA LYS A 389 20.59 -35.79 -4.39
C LYS A 389 19.20 -36.23 -3.92
N ASP A 390 18.84 -37.50 -4.12
CA ASP A 390 17.53 -38.05 -3.76
C ASP A 390 17.63 -39.53 -3.30
N PRO A 391 17.46 -39.83 -1.98
CA PRO A 391 17.30 -38.85 -0.90
C PRO A 391 18.59 -38.03 -0.73
N PHE A 392 18.44 -36.77 -0.30
CA PHE A 392 19.56 -35.88 -0.04
C PHE A 392 20.47 -36.46 1.05
N MET A 393 21.74 -36.71 0.74
CA MET A 393 22.71 -37.26 1.68
C MET A 393 24.13 -36.89 1.29
N VAL A 394 24.90 -36.35 2.23
CA VAL A 394 26.36 -36.20 2.09
C VAL A 394 27.04 -37.20 3.02
N THR A 395 27.94 -38.01 2.48
CA THR A 395 28.76 -38.96 3.25
C THR A 395 30.12 -38.35 3.54
N PHE A 396 30.46 -38.24 4.82
CA PHE A 396 31.76 -37.80 5.29
C PHE A 396 32.55 -38.97 5.85
N GLU A 397 33.84 -39.00 5.57
CA GLU A 397 34.81 -39.71 6.40
C GLU A 397 35.23 -38.80 7.55
N VAL A 398 35.18 -39.33 8.76
CA VAL A 398 35.45 -38.60 10.00
C VAL A 398 36.39 -39.43 10.86
N GLU A 399 37.52 -38.83 11.24
CA GLU A 399 38.39 -39.37 12.30
C GLU A 399 37.66 -39.28 13.64
N LYS A 400 37.65 -40.36 14.41
CA LYS A 400 36.98 -40.42 15.71
C LYS A 400 37.37 -39.27 16.64
N GLU A 401 38.62 -38.81 16.60
CA GLU A 401 39.14 -37.71 17.41
C GLU A 401 38.58 -36.35 17.00
N LYS A 402 38.09 -36.21 15.76
CA LYS A 402 37.44 -35.01 15.23
C LYS A 402 35.92 -35.00 15.45
N LEU A 403 35.42 -35.92 16.27
CA LEU A 403 34.02 -36.02 16.67
C LEU A 403 33.87 -35.67 18.16
N SER A 404 32.91 -34.80 18.47
CA SER A 404 32.54 -34.44 19.84
C SER A 404 31.02 -34.52 20.06
N GLY A 405 30.59 -34.60 21.33
CA GLY A 405 29.18 -34.74 21.71
C GLY A 405 28.70 -36.19 21.89
N TRP A 406 29.52 -37.18 21.54
CA TRP A 406 29.22 -38.58 21.85
C TRP A 406 29.34 -38.85 23.37
N PRO A 407 28.34 -39.48 24.02
CA PRO A 407 28.37 -39.70 25.46
C PRO A 407 29.51 -40.64 25.86
N ALA A 408 30.35 -40.19 26.78
CA ALA A 408 31.36 -41.03 27.40
C ALA A 408 30.67 -42.02 28.35
N GLN A 409 30.55 -43.29 27.96
CA GLN A 409 30.14 -44.34 28.89
C GLN A 409 31.36 -44.87 29.64
N SER A 410 31.32 -44.73 30.96
CA SER A 410 32.24 -45.42 31.88
C SER A 410 32.13 -46.93 31.67
N ALA A 411 33.28 -47.60 31.55
CA ALA A 411 33.34 -49.04 31.36
C ALA A 411 32.52 -49.76 32.44
N PRO A 412 31.81 -50.86 32.11
CA PRO A 412 31.12 -51.64 33.12
C PRO A 412 32.13 -52.07 34.19
N PRO A 413 31.79 -51.99 35.50
CA PRO A 413 32.70 -52.45 36.54
C PRO A 413 33.08 -53.89 36.26
N ALA A 414 34.39 -54.15 36.17
CA ALA A 414 34.93 -55.47 35.86
C ALA A 414 34.26 -56.52 36.75
N ARG A 415 33.61 -57.51 36.13
CA ARG A 415 32.99 -58.62 36.85
C ARG A 415 34.05 -59.28 37.73
N ARG A 416 33.88 -59.18 39.05
CA ARG A 416 34.72 -59.91 40.01
C ARG A 416 34.64 -61.40 39.69
N PRO A 417 35.76 -62.13 39.68
CA PRO A 417 35.75 -63.56 39.44
C PRO A 417 34.93 -64.27 40.54
N PRO A 418 34.24 -65.38 40.20
CA PRO A 418 33.40 -66.08 41.17
C PRO A 418 34.27 -66.62 42.31
N ALA A 419 33.89 -66.28 43.54
CA ALA A 419 34.55 -66.79 44.73
C ALA A 419 34.42 -68.32 44.79
N LYS A 420 35.56 -69.01 44.87
CA LYS A 420 35.63 -70.46 45.06
C LYS A 420 35.28 -70.82 46.51
N LYS A 421 34.29 -71.72 46.61
CA LYS A 421 34.07 -72.82 47.57
C LYS A 421 34.03 -72.51 49.07
N THR A 422 33.02 -73.09 49.75
CA THR A 422 33.26 -74.17 50.72
C THR A 422 31.99 -74.95 51.04
N THR A 423 32.06 -76.27 50.87
CA THR A 423 31.17 -77.28 51.43
C THR A 423 31.36 -77.38 52.95
N SER A 424 30.29 -77.28 53.74
CA SER A 424 30.19 -77.87 55.09
C SER A 424 28.71 -78.18 55.37
N ARG A 425 28.31 -79.46 55.34
CA ARG A 425 28.17 -80.43 56.46
C ARG A 425 27.05 -80.09 57.46
N LYS A 426 25.87 -80.66 57.18
CA LYS A 426 24.92 -81.40 58.06
C LYS A 426 24.93 -81.17 59.58
N LYS A 427 23.72 -80.92 60.14
CA LYS A 427 23.10 -81.50 61.36
C LYS A 427 21.84 -80.66 61.66
N ALA A 428 20.71 -81.16 62.13
CA ALA A 428 20.12 -82.48 62.28
C ALA A 428 18.60 -82.26 62.27
#